data_AF-A0A3B9DUM9-F1
#
_entry.id   AF-A0A3B9DUM9-F1
#
_cell.length_a   1.000
_cell.length_b   1.000
_cell.length_c   1.000
_cell.angle_alpha   90.00
_cell.angle_beta   90.00
_cell.angle_gamma   90.00
#
_symmetry.space_group_name_H-M   'P 1'
#
loop_
_entity.id
_entity.type
_entity.pdbx_description
1 polymer ?
#
loop_
_entity_poly.entity_id
_entity_poly.type
_entity_poly.pdbx_seq_one_letter_code
_entity_poly.pdbx_strand_id
1 'polypeptide(L)'
;MLFKENPFYLLSVHSTDGAAAIDAALSHQRKLLPLEAEGAASEAAHWLLRMENRSEAEYFWPSGLPRRDAFLLAENGESDCALSPRLRLLRFLNTLSEDTLRLEALLSAEEDFLALSPLEALEDIQRDRRIAGFPAFKEPWVIEGYQQALILEIGSGAIAASRRLPEEERRRLLIALGKQGRRGMLYTQLLSAYERDVEKERAQLENDIAYALMISQKHPQQGRSLLAEKSRRYLSLSMPLYAMSGCWIFRPVFSSIRNRAIDLSERLGRETGERWFSLLEELFAFVPVFAKEIRQDQVRLSCGEKLPRGKEEISPKDRLEIPRHISEIPHVKMEKGNRRWGTVVVIVLALAFLLFGR
;
A
#
# COMPACT_ATOMS: atom_id res chain seq x y z
N MET A 1 -4.37 11.36 13.77
CA MET A 1 -4.37 12.35 12.67
C MET A 1 -3.08 13.12 12.78
N LEU A 2 -2.26 13.13 11.74
CA LEU A 2 -0.91 13.70 11.77
C LEU A 2 -0.90 15.16 12.24
N PHE A 3 -1.86 15.99 11.79
CA PHE A 3 -1.93 17.39 12.22
C PHE A 3 -2.36 17.55 13.68
N LYS A 4 -3.33 16.76 14.16
CA LYS A 4 -3.80 16.85 15.55
C LYS A 4 -2.74 16.46 16.58
N GLU A 5 -1.81 15.60 16.17
CA GLU A 5 -0.67 15.15 16.96
C GLU A 5 0.57 16.02 16.74
N ASN A 6 0.53 16.97 15.79
CA ASN A 6 1.64 17.88 15.52
C ASN A 6 1.74 18.97 16.62
N PRO A 7 2.95 19.25 17.14
CA PRO A 7 3.13 20.21 18.23
C PRO A 7 2.68 21.65 17.89
N PHE A 8 2.66 22.06 16.61
CA PHE A 8 2.08 23.34 16.20
C PHE A 8 0.57 23.40 16.49
N TYR A 9 -0.16 22.33 16.17
CA TYR A 9 -1.59 22.24 16.46
C TYR A 9 -1.86 22.16 17.96
N LEU A 10 -1.11 21.32 18.69
CA LEU A 10 -1.28 21.13 20.13
C LEU A 10 -1.14 22.43 20.92
N LEU A 11 -0.23 23.31 20.52
CA LEU A 11 -0.04 24.63 21.13
C LEU A 11 -0.88 25.74 20.51
N SER A 12 -1.61 25.44 19.43
CA SER A 12 -2.35 26.42 18.62
C SER A 12 -1.44 27.57 18.12
N VAL A 13 -0.24 27.22 17.68
CA VAL A 13 0.77 28.14 17.13
C VAL A 13 1.07 27.83 15.66
N HIS A 14 1.56 28.81 14.93
CA HIS A 14 1.89 28.72 13.51
C HIS A 14 3.41 28.55 13.30
N SER A 15 3.84 28.03 12.15
CA SER A 15 5.25 27.91 11.76
C SER A 15 6.01 29.24 11.76
N THR A 16 5.29 30.34 11.57
CA THR A 16 5.80 31.73 11.64
C THR A 16 5.93 32.27 13.07
N ASP A 17 5.47 31.54 14.09
CA ASP A 17 5.59 31.95 15.49
C ASP A 17 6.97 31.64 16.05
N GLY A 18 7.61 32.69 16.56
CA GLY A 18 8.92 32.63 17.23
C GLY A 18 8.84 32.15 18.68
N ALA A 19 9.99 32.07 19.34
CA ALA A 19 10.10 31.56 20.72
C ALA A 19 9.16 32.28 21.71
N ALA A 20 9.10 33.61 21.67
CA ALA A 20 8.26 34.39 22.58
C ALA A 20 6.75 34.09 22.41
N ALA A 21 6.30 33.83 21.17
CA ALA A 21 4.91 33.48 20.90
C ALA A 21 4.58 32.06 21.40
N ILE A 22 5.53 31.13 21.27
CA ILE A 22 5.43 29.76 21.80
C ILE A 22 5.36 29.79 23.34
N ASP A 23 6.24 30.56 23.99
CA ASP A 23 6.25 30.71 25.46
C ASP A 23 4.95 31.35 25.97
N ALA A 24 4.43 32.34 25.23
CA ALA A 24 3.15 32.97 25.54
C ALA A 24 1.97 31.98 25.38
N ALA A 25 1.96 31.18 24.31
CA ALA A 25 0.95 30.15 24.08
C ALA A 25 0.97 29.08 25.18
N LEU A 26 2.15 28.59 25.56
CA LEU A 26 2.33 27.66 26.67
C LEU A 26 1.81 28.27 27.99
N SER A 27 2.19 29.52 28.28
CA SER A 27 1.76 30.23 29.49
C SER A 27 0.25 30.42 29.55
N HIS A 28 -0.39 30.60 28.40
CA HIS A 28 -1.85 30.70 28.28
C HIS A 28 -2.51 29.32 28.49
N GLN A 29 -2.01 28.27 27.85
CA GLN A 29 -2.54 26.92 28.00
C GLN A 29 -2.43 26.38 29.43
N ARG A 30 -1.33 26.66 30.14
CA ARG A 30 -1.16 26.33 31.57
C ARG A 30 -2.26 26.88 32.48
N LYS A 31 -2.90 28.00 32.09
CA LYS A 31 -4.00 28.60 32.85
C LYS A 31 -5.36 27.94 32.58
N LEU A 32 -5.47 27.18 31.49
CA LEU A 32 -6.73 26.66 30.96
C LEU A 32 -6.83 25.13 31.02
N LEU A 33 -5.70 24.42 31.02
CA LEU A 33 -5.67 22.96 30.90
C LEU A 33 -5.54 22.24 32.26
N PRO A 34 -6.12 21.02 32.39
CA PRO A 34 -5.81 20.11 33.48
C PRO A 34 -4.33 19.69 33.47
N LEU A 35 -3.80 19.29 34.64
CA LEU A 35 -2.39 18.89 34.85
C LEU A 35 -1.83 17.89 33.82
N GLU A 36 -2.64 16.94 33.34
CA GLU A 36 -2.21 15.95 32.33
C GLU A 36 -2.00 16.57 30.94
N ALA A 37 -2.86 17.51 30.55
CA ALA A 37 -2.76 18.23 29.28
C ALA A 37 -1.70 19.35 29.33
N GLU A 38 -1.39 19.86 30.52
CA GLU A 38 -0.23 20.74 30.74
C GLU A 38 1.10 20.05 30.39
N GLY A 39 1.24 18.76 30.70
CA GLY A 39 2.43 17.97 30.37
C GLY A 39 2.69 17.92 28.87
N ALA A 40 1.66 17.59 28.08
CA ALA A 40 1.74 17.52 26.62
C ALA A 40 2.04 18.88 25.97
N ALA A 41 1.41 19.95 26.46
CA ALA A 41 1.70 21.31 26.00
C ALA A 41 3.15 21.72 26.28
N SER A 42 3.66 21.41 27.48
CA SER A 42 5.04 21.74 27.85
C SER A 42 6.05 20.96 27.01
N GLU A 43 5.78 19.70 26.70
CA GLU A 43 6.62 18.88 25.81
C GLU A 43 6.62 19.42 24.38
N ALA A 44 5.44 19.76 23.84
CA ALA A 44 5.30 20.35 22.51
C ALA A 44 6.09 21.67 22.39
N ALA A 45 6.05 22.52 23.41
CA ALA A 45 6.76 23.81 23.39
C ALA A 45 8.27 23.58 23.39
N HIS A 46 8.76 22.71 24.27
CA HIS A 46 10.17 22.33 24.31
C HIS A 46 10.65 21.70 23.00
N TRP A 47 9.79 20.92 22.35
CA TRP A 47 10.05 20.32 21.05
C TRP A 47 10.22 21.38 19.95
N LEU A 48 9.30 22.34 19.86
CA LEU A 48 9.32 23.40 18.84
C LEU A 48 10.46 24.41 19.00
N LEU A 49 11.02 24.54 20.21
CA LEU A 49 12.18 25.40 20.48
C LEU A 49 13.50 24.74 20.09
N ARG A 50 13.52 23.42 19.87
CA ARG A 50 14.71 22.66 19.43
C ARG A 50 14.76 22.55 17.92
N MET A 51 15.89 22.90 17.34
CA MET A 51 16.06 23.01 15.88
C MET A 51 15.76 21.73 15.10
N GLU A 52 16.34 20.60 15.50
CA GLU A 52 16.18 19.29 14.85
C GLU A 52 14.72 18.82 14.88
N ASN A 53 14.07 19.05 16.03
CA ASN A 53 12.72 18.63 16.34
C ASN A 53 11.66 19.50 15.65
N ARG A 54 11.87 20.81 15.61
CA ARG A 54 11.01 21.76 14.89
C ARG A 54 11.00 21.49 13.38
N SER A 55 12.15 21.11 12.83
CA SER A 55 12.35 20.78 11.41
C SER A 55 11.37 19.73 10.89
N GLU A 56 11.23 18.64 11.64
CA GLU A 56 10.28 17.57 11.32
C GLU A 56 8.84 18.07 11.44
N ALA A 57 8.51 18.76 12.55
CA ALA A 57 7.18 19.30 12.77
C ALA A 57 6.73 20.27 11.67
N GLU A 58 7.64 21.11 11.15
CA GLU A 58 7.38 22.06 10.07
C GLU A 58 7.16 21.38 8.71
N TYR A 59 7.80 20.23 8.48
CA TYR A 59 7.57 19.45 7.26
C TYR A 59 6.16 18.85 7.24
N PHE A 60 5.73 18.35 8.40
CA PHE A 60 4.42 17.72 8.64
C PHE A 60 3.34 18.71 9.13
N TRP A 61 3.59 20.01 8.97
CA TRP A 61 2.66 21.11 9.23
C TRP A 61 2.39 21.87 7.92
N PRO A 62 1.26 22.59 7.76
CA PRO A 62 0.98 23.42 6.58
C PRO A 62 1.86 24.68 6.43
N SER A 63 3.16 24.54 6.63
CA SER A 63 4.15 25.61 6.48
C SER A 63 4.13 26.17 5.05
N GLY A 64 4.30 27.49 4.91
CA GLY A 64 4.17 28.22 3.65
C GLY A 64 2.77 28.77 3.39
N LEU A 65 1.74 28.32 4.13
CA LEU A 65 0.40 28.90 4.06
C LEU A 65 0.24 30.10 5.01
N PRO A 66 -0.65 31.05 4.68
CA PRO A 66 -1.13 32.03 5.66
C PRO A 66 -1.76 31.33 6.86
N ARG A 67 -1.61 31.92 8.05
CA ARG A 67 -2.09 31.36 9.32
C ARG A 67 -3.52 30.82 9.24
N ARG A 68 -4.44 31.61 8.69
CA ARG A 68 -5.86 31.22 8.56
C ARG A 68 -6.01 29.94 7.75
N ASP A 69 -5.37 29.85 6.59
CA ASP A 69 -5.48 28.70 5.69
C ASP A 69 -4.78 27.47 6.26
N ALA A 70 -3.65 27.65 6.95
CA ALA A 70 -2.95 26.58 7.64
C ALA A 70 -3.85 25.91 8.70
N PHE A 71 -4.54 26.71 9.52
CA PHE A 71 -5.47 26.19 10.52
C PHE A 71 -6.73 25.58 9.91
N LEU A 72 -7.31 26.19 8.86
CA LEU A 72 -8.44 25.59 8.14
C LEU A 72 -8.09 24.21 7.54
N LEU A 73 -6.89 24.08 6.97
CA LEU A 73 -6.41 22.82 6.42
C LEU A 73 -6.17 21.79 7.52
N ALA A 74 -5.64 22.21 8.66
CA ALA A 74 -5.37 21.34 9.80
C ALA A 74 -6.64 20.85 10.50
N GLU A 75 -7.65 21.70 10.63
CA GLU A 75 -8.91 21.39 11.33
C GLU A 75 -9.87 20.59 10.45
N ASN A 76 -10.11 21.05 9.22
CA ASN A 76 -11.21 20.57 8.38
C ASN A 76 -10.76 20.07 7.00
N GLY A 77 -9.45 20.11 6.68
CA GLY A 77 -8.95 19.73 5.37
C GLY A 77 -9.28 20.74 4.26
N GLU A 78 -9.79 21.92 4.61
CA GLU A 78 -10.20 22.97 3.69
C GLU A 78 -9.08 23.98 3.46
N SER A 79 -9.05 24.58 2.28
CA SER A 79 -8.13 25.67 1.98
C SER A 79 -8.71 26.56 0.89
N ASP A 80 -8.67 27.87 1.12
CA ASP A 80 -9.08 28.89 0.15
C ASP A 80 -8.01 29.11 -0.94
N CYS A 81 -6.81 28.54 -0.77
CA CYS A 81 -5.68 28.69 -1.68
C CYS A 81 -5.28 27.38 -2.38
N ALA A 82 -4.57 27.53 -3.51
CA ALA A 82 -4.02 26.39 -4.23
C ALA A 82 -2.92 25.72 -3.39
N LEU A 83 -3.15 24.47 -3.00
CA LEU A 83 -2.21 23.69 -2.20
C LEU A 83 -1.07 23.16 -3.07
N SER A 84 0.17 23.18 -2.57
CA SER A 84 1.29 22.46 -3.18
C SER A 84 1.09 20.94 -3.08
N PRO A 85 1.79 20.13 -3.90
CA PRO A 85 1.69 18.67 -3.84
C PRO A 85 1.92 18.10 -2.43
N ARG A 86 2.90 18.64 -1.69
CA ARG A 86 3.16 18.26 -0.29
C ARG A 86 1.93 18.47 0.59
N LEU A 87 1.29 19.63 0.50
CA LEU A 87 0.13 19.95 1.35
C LEU A 87 -1.10 19.11 0.98
N ARG A 88 -1.30 18.79 -0.31
CA ARG A 88 -2.36 17.88 -0.75
C ARG A 88 -2.13 16.46 -0.22
N LEU A 89 -0.89 15.99 -0.18
CA LEU A 89 -0.53 14.70 0.41
C LEU A 89 -0.70 14.66 1.92
N LEU A 90 -0.32 15.72 2.64
CA LEU A 90 -0.59 15.82 4.08
C LEU A 90 -2.09 15.83 4.37
N ARG A 91 -2.89 16.53 3.55
CA ARG A 91 -4.36 16.46 3.63
C ARG A 91 -4.85 15.03 3.39
N PHE A 92 -4.38 14.38 2.33
CA PHE A 92 -4.73 13.00 2.03
C PHE A 92 -4.43 12.07 3.21
N LEU A 93 -3.23 12.17 3.80
CA LEU A 93 -2.82 11.39 4.96
C LEU A 93 -3.81 11.51 6.13
N ASN A 94 -4.29 12.73 6.42
CA ASN A 94 -5.26 12.92 7.49
C ASN A 94 -6.63 12.31 7.18
N THR A 95 -7.07 12.36 5.92
CA THR A 95 -8.36 11.75 5.50
C THR A 95 -8.34 10.22 5.51
N LEU A 96 -7.17 9.57 5.49
CA LEU A 96 -7.06 8.10 5.61
C LEU A 96 -7.58 7.57 6.95
N SER A 97 -7.69 8.43 7.96
CA SER A 97 -8.28 8.09 9.26
C SER A 97 -9.80 8.14 9.30
N GLU A 98 -10.45 8.73 8.28
CA GLU A 98 -11.90 9.02 8.23
C GLU A 98 -12.69 8.05 7.31
N ASP A 99 -12.14 6.86 7.06
CA ASP A 99 -12.84 5.68 6.53
C ASP A 99 -13.45 5.74 5.12
N THR A 100 -12.91 6.53 4.18
CA THR A 100 -13.24 6.33 2.75
C THR A 100 -12.02 6.38 1.84
N LEU A 101 -11.37 5.23 1.66
CA LEU A 101 -10.36 5.06 0.63
C LEU A 101 -11.04 4.98 -0.75
N ARG A 102 -10.88 6.03 -1.56
CA ARG A 102 -11.46 6.12 -2.91
C ARG A 102 -10.41 6.01 -4.01
N LEU A 103 -10.82 5.53 -5.17
CA LEU A 103 -9.93 5.37 -6.34
C LEU A 103 -9.33 6.72 -6.76
N GLU A 104 -10.16 7.75 -6.87
CA GLU A 104 -9.77 9.08 -7.34
C GLU A 104 -8.75 9.71 -6.37
N ALA A 105 -8.94 9.51 -5.07
CA ALA A 105 -8.03 10.01 -4.05
C ALA A 105 -6.65 9.33 -4.12
N LEU A 106 -6.62 8.01 -4.33
CA LEU A 106 -5.38 7.27 -4.52
C LEU A 106 -4.64 7.70 -5.79
N LEU A 107 -5.36 7.89 -6.89
CA LEU A 107 -4.76 8.35 -8.15
C LEU A 107 -4.21 9.77 -8.03
N SER A 108 -4.95 10.67 -7.39
CA SER A 108 -4.49 12.04 -7.12
C SER A 108 -3.25 12.04 -6.23
N ALA A 109 -3.19 11.19 -5.20
CA ALA A 109 -2.03 11.08 -4.33
C ALA A 109 -0.78 10.57 -5.08
N GLU A 110 -0.93 9.61 -6.01
CA GLU A 110 0.17 9.16 -6.86
C GLU A 110 0.69 10.27 -7.77
N GLU A 111 -0.19 11.09 -8.35
CA GLU A 111 0.22 12.24 -9.15
C GLU A 111 0.94 13.30 -8.30
N ASP A 112 0.45 13.55 -7.09
CA ASP A 112 1.10 14.45 -6.15
C ASP A 112 2.48 13.94 -5.72
N PHE A 113 2.66 12.61 -5.54
CA PHE A 113 3.97 12.03 -5.26
C PHE A 113 4.97 12.28 -6.37
N LEU A 114 4.56 12.14 -7.63
CA LEU A 114 5.41 12.40 -8.78
C LEU A 114 5.76 13.89 -8.93
N ALA A 115 4.91 14.77 -8.40
CA ALA A 115 5.10 16.22 -8.44
C ALA A 115 5.84 16.78 -7.20
N LEU A 116 6.18 15.96 -6.21
CA LEU A 116 6.85 16.41 -4.99
C LEU A 116 8.24 17.03 -5.30
N SER A 117 8.46 18.24 -4.76
CA SER A 117 9.73 18.95 -4.83
C SER A 117 10.28 19.19 -3.42
N PRO A 118 11.43 18.60 -3.05
CA PRO A 118 12.12 18.92 -1.81
C PRO A 118 12.48 20.41 -1.71
N LEU A 119 12.79 21.04 -2.84
CA LEU A 119 13.15 22.46 -2.88
C LEU A 119 11.97 23.37 -2.54
N GLU A 120 10.78 23.10 -3.09
CA GLU A 120 9.57 23.87 -2.80
C GLU A 120 9.22 23.79 -1.30
N ALA A 121 9.26 22.58 -0.74
CA ALA A 121 9.02 22.37 0.69
C ALA A 121 10.06 23.10 1.56
N LEU A 122 11.33 23.09 1.16
CA LEU A 122 12.39 23.81 1.85
C LEU A 122 12.17 25.33 1.82
N GLU A 123 11.81 25.90 0.67
CA GLU A 123 11.56 27.33 0.51
C GLU A 123 10.42 27.82 1.38
N ASP A 124 9.31 27.06 1.44
CA ASP A 124 8.18 27.34 2.31
C ASP A 124 8.59 27.38 3.79
N ILE A 125 9.29 26.35 4.24
CA ILE A 125 9.72 26.27 5.64
C ILE A 125 10.75 27.36 5.97
N GLN A 126 11.70 27.63 5.07
CA GLN A 126 12.68 28.71 5.28
C GLN A 126 12.04 30.10 5.30
N ARG A 127 10.98 30.32 4.52
CA ARG A 127 10.19 31.57 4.56
C ARG A 127 9.58 31.76 5.95
N ASP A 128 8.91 30.74 6.47
CA ASP A 128 8.25 30.81 7.77
C ASP A 128 9.26 30.99 8.91
N ARG A 129 10.39 30.27 8.86
CA ARG A 129 11.46 30.39 9.86
C ARG A 129 12.06 31.79 9.92
N ARG A 130 12.26 32.43 8.76
CA ARG A 130 12.77 33.82 8.71
C ARG A 130 11.83 34.78 9.45
N ILE A 131 10.52 34.60 9.30
CA ILE A 131 9.51 35.40 10.01
C ILE A 131 9.53 35.10 11.50
N ALA A 132 9.64 33.81 11.87
CA ALA A 132 9.68 33.35 13.25
C ALA A 132 11.01 33.67 13.98
N GLY A 133 12.03 34.15 13.27
CA GLY A 133 13.37 34.40 13.85
C GLY A 133 14.18 33.12 14.13
N PHE A 134 13.80 31.98 13.55
CA PHE A 134 14.58 30.75 13.67
C PHE A 134 15.68 30.67 12.60
N PRO A 135 16.82 30.04 12.90
CA PRO A 135 17.89 29.90 11.92
C PRO A 135 17.45 29.08 10.69
N ALA A 136 18.08 29.37 9.55
CA ALA A 136 17.83 28.62 8.32
C ALA A 136 18.27 27.15 8.45
N PHE A 137 17.63 26.28 7.67
CA PHE A 137 18.10 24.90 7.49
C PHE A 137 19.50 24.90 6.89
N LYS A 138 20.43 24.22 7.57
CA LYS A 138 21.81 24.05 7.09
C LYS A 138 21.96 22.85 6.16
N GLU A 139 21.02 21.91 6.23
CA GLU A 139 21.12 20.58 5.64
C GLU A 139 19.88 20.29 4.77
N PRO A 140 19.84 20.76 3.52
CA PRO A 140 18.68 20.61 2.63
C PRO A 140 18.25 19.15 2.40
N TRP A 141 19.19 18.21 2.45
CA TRP A 141 18.93 16.77 2.25
C TRP A 141 17.99 16.17 3.30
N VAL A 142 17.85 16.79 4.48
CA VAL A 142 16.93 16.33 5.52
C VAL A 142 15.47 16.37 5.03
N ILE A 143 15.13 17.31 4.14
CA ILE A 143 13.80 17.42 3.54
C ILE A 143 13.46 16.21 2.67
N GLU A 144 14.43 15.66 1.95
CA GLU A 144 14.25 14.41 1.19
C GLU A 144 13.94 13.24 2.13
N GLY A 145 14.59 13.20 3.30
CA GLY A 145 14.31 12.22 4.36
C GLY A 145 12.87 12.29 4.85
N TYR A 146 12.37 13.49 5.17
CA TYR A 146 10.98 13.67 5.59
C TYR A 146 9.98 13.37 4.48
N GLN A 147 10.34 13.64 3.22
CA GLN A 147 9.52 13.28 2.07
C GLN A 147 9.34 11.77 1.94
N GLN A 148 10.43 11.01 2.12
CA GLN A 148 10.35 9.54 2.15
C GLN A 148 9.52 9.05 3.34
N ALA A 149 9.65 9.68 4.51
CA ALA A 149 8.82 9.36 5.66
C ALA A 149 7.32 9.61 5.38
N LEU A 150 6.96 10.75 4.79
CA LEU A 150 5.57 11.06 4.39
C LEU A 150 5.00 9.99 3.45
N ILE A 151 5.79 9.59 2.46
CA ILE A 151 5.45 8.53 1.51
C ILE A 151 5.15 7.21 2.23
N LEU A 152 6.00 6.82 3.19
CA LEU A 152 5.83 5.58 3.96
C LEU A 152 4.61 5.64 4.88
N GLU A 153 4.35 6.78 5.50
CA GLU A 153 3.17 7.01 6.35
C GLU A 153 1.88 6.95 5.54
N ILE A 154 1.82 7.58 4.37
CA ILE A 154 0.66 7.47 3.47
C ILE A 154 0.46 6.03 3.01
N GLY A 155 1.53 5.33 2.66
CA GLY A 155 1.49 3.91 2.33
C GLY A 155 0.87 3.05 3.43
N SER A 156 1.38 3.22 4.65
CA SER A 156 0.90 2.50 5.84
C SER A 156 -0.55 2.85 6.18
N GLY A 157 -0.89 4.14 6.13
CA GLY A 157 -2.26 4.64 6.33
C GLY A 157 -3.23 4.10 5.28
N ALA A 158 -2.83 4.05 4.01
CA ALA A 158 -3.66 3.54 2.92
C ALA A 158 -3.89 2.03 3.08
N ILE A 159 -2.87 1.27 3.50
CA ILE A 159 -3.02 -0.15 3.82
C ILE A 159 -4.02 -0.33 4.96
N ALA A 160 -3.88 0.42 6.06
CA ALA A 160 -4.79 0.37 7.20
C ALA A 160 -6.24 0.71 6.79
N ALA A 161 -6.44 1.79 6.04
CA ALA A 161 -7.74 2.19 5.51
C ALA A 161 -8.33 1.11 4.58
N SER A 162 -7.51 0.53 3.69
CA SER A 162 -7.97 -0.52 2.77
C SER A 162 -8.46 -1.77 3.48
N ARG A 163 -7.93 -2.09 4.66
CA ARG A 163 -8.32 -3.26 5.46
C ARG A 163 -9.64 -3.06 6.21
N ARG A 164 -10.10 -1.81 6.36
CA ARG A 164 -11.42 -1.50 6.93
C ARG A 164 -12.53 -1.61 5.89
N LEU A 165 -12.20 -1.53 4.60
CA LEU A 165 -13.16 -1.76 3.53
C LEU A 165 -13.67 -3.20 3.56
N PRO A 166 -14.94 -3.44 3.22
CA PRO A 166 -15.43 -4.77 2.88
C PRO A 166 -14.52 -5.43 1.85
N GLU A 167 -14.26 -6.73 2.01
CA GLU A 167 -13.33 -7.48 1.15
C GLU A 167 -13.63 -7.32 -0.36
N GLU A 168 -14.92 -7.31 -0.72
CA GLU A 168 -15.37 -7.10 -2.10
C GLU A 168 -15.05 -5.69 -2.61
N GLU A 169 -15.24 -4.66 -1.78
CA GLU A 169 -14.87 -3.29 -2.13
C GLU A 169 -13.36 -3.13 -2.28
N ARG A 170 -12.59 -3.71 -1.36
CA ARG A 170 -11.13 -3.74 -1.44
C ARG A 170 -10.64 -4.41 -2.72
N ARG A 171 -11.25 -5.54 -3.12
CA ARG A 171 -10.95 -6.20 -4.40
C ARG A 171 -11.27 -5.29 -5.59
N ARG A 172 -12.47 -4.71 -5.63
CA ARG A 172 -12.88 -3.82 -6.73
C ARG A 172 -11.95 -2.62 -6.87
N LEU A 173 -11.54 -2.03 -5.75
CA LEU A 173 -10.59 -0.92 -5.73
C LEU A 173 -9.24 -1.32 -6.34
N LEU A 174 -8.67 -2.46 -5.91
CA LEU A 174 -7.39 -2.95 -6.44
C LEU A 174 -7.45 -3.32 -7.92
N ILE A 175 -8.55 -3.90 -8.37
CA ILE A 175 -8.77 -4.21 -9.79
C ILE A 175 -8.87 -2.92 -10.60
N ALA A 176 -9.60 -1.91 -10.08
CA ALA A 176 -9.73 -0.62 -10.74
C ALA A 176 -8.38 0.11 -10.84
N LEU A 177 -7.56 0.08 -9.77
CA LEU A 177 -6.19 0.60 -9.79
C LEU A 177 -5.33 -0.14 -10.82
N GLY A 178 -5.37 -1.46 -10.85
CA GLY A 178 -4.61 -2.27 -11.83
C GLY A 178 -4.98 -1.95 -13.28
N LYS A 179 -6.26 -1.66 -13.55
CA LYS A 179 -6.74 -1.26 -14.89
C LYS A 179 -6.21 0.10 -15.36
N GLN A 180 -5.80 0.98 -14.44
CA GLN A 180 -5.20 2.27 -14.82
C GLN A 180 -3.82 2.08 -15.48
N GLY A 181 -3.22 0.88 -15.42
CA GLY A 181 -1.96 0.55 -16.09
C GLY A 181 -0.72 1.24 -15.48
N ARG A 182 -0.91 2.16 -14.54
CA ARG A 182 0.16 2.84 -13.81
C ARG A 182 0.57 1.98 -12.60
N ARG A 183 1.81 1.49 -12.61
CA ARG A 183 2.42 0.80 -11.46
C ARG A 183 2.90 1.81 -10.42
N GLY A 184 1.96 2.53 -9.85
CA GLY A 184 2.21 3.49 -8.78
C GLY A 184 2.69 2.81 -7.50
N MET A 185 3.29 3.60 -6.62
CA MET A 185 3.85 3.12 -5.36
C MET A 185 2.75 2.64 -4.40
N LEU A 186 1.68 3.42 -4.22
CA LEU A 186 0.55 3.04 -3.37
C LEU A 186 -0.14 1.81 -3.92
N TYR A 187 -0.33 1.72 -5.23
CA TYR A 187 -0.92 0.51 -5.81
C TYR A 187 -0.09 -0.74 -5.50
N THR A 188 1.23 -0.65 -5.68
CA THR A 188 2.15 -1.76 -5.37
C THR A 188 2.08 -2.14 -3.90
N GLN A 189 2.14 -1.16 -2.99
CA GLN A 189 2.08 -1.41 -1.54
C GLN A 189 0.73 -2.02 -1.11
N LEU A 190 -0.38 -1.50 -1.62
CA LEU A 190 -1.73 -2.01 -1.36
C LEU A 190 -1.90 -3.44 -1.87
N LEU A 191 -1.40 -3.73 -3.08
CA LEU A 191 -1.47 -5.07 -3.67
C LEU A 191 -0.61 -6.06 -2.89
N SER A 192 0.62 -5.70 -2.51
CA SER A 192 1.49 -6.56 -1.69
C SER A 192 0.94 -6.78 -0.28
N ALA A 193 0.22 -5.81 0.29
CA ALA A 193 -0.48 -6.01 1.55
C ALA A 193 -1.68 -6.95 1.38
N TYR A 194 -2.45 -6.78 0.30
CA TYR A 194 -3.57 -7.66 -0.03
C TYR A 194 -3.11 -9.11 -0.25
N GLU A 195 -2.04 -9.33 -1.01
CA GLU A 195 -1.48 -10.66 -1.26
C GLU A 195 -1.16 -11.40 0.04
N ARG A 196 -0.47 -10.73 0.97
CA ARG A 196 -0.15 -11.26 2.31
C ARG A 196 -1.40 -11.56 3.12
N ASP A 197 -2.42 -10.70 3.05
CA ASP A 197 -3.65 -10.88 3.80
C ASP A 197 -4.45 -12.11 3.32
N VAL A 198 -4.42 -12.41 2.02
CA VAL A 198 -5.17 -13.54 1.43
C VAL A 198 -4.34 -14.82 1.24
N GLU A 199 -3.04 -14.78 1.48
CA GLU A 199 -2.09 -15.88 1.20
C GLU A 199 -2.55 -17.22 1.81
N LYS A 200 -2.89 -17.21 3.11
CA LYS A 200 -3.31 -18.42 3.83
C LYS A 200 -4.61 -19.00 3.29
N GLU A 201 -5.60 -18.14 3.01
CA GLU A 201 -6.88 -18.60 2.47
C GLU A 201 -6.72 -19.15 1.05
N ARG A 202 -5.91 -18.49 0.21
CA ARG A 202 -5.59 -18.98 -1.13
C ARG A 202 -4.89 -20.34 -1.08
N ALA A 203 -3.90 -20.52 -0.20
CA ALA A 203 -3.21 -21.80 -0.02
C ALA A 203 -4.17 -22.91 0.45
N GLN A 204 -5.10 -22.61 1.36
CA GLN A 204 -6.12 -23.56 1.77
C GLN A 204 -7.06 -23.93 0.60
N LEU A 205 -7.48 -22.95 -0.19
CA LEU A 205 -8.34 -23.19 -1.36
C LEU A 205 -7.62 -24.03 -2.43
N GLU A 206 -6.31 -23.87 -2.61
CA GLU A 206 -5.51 -24.73 -3.49
C GLU A 206 -5.52 -26.19 -3.01
N ASN A 207 -5.40 -26.41 -1.70
CA ASN A 207 -5.52 -27.75 -1.10
C ASN A 207 -6.94 -28.32 -1.27
N ASP A 208 -7.97 -27.52 -1.03
CA ASP A 208 -9.37 -27.93 -1.20
C ASP A 208 -9.68 -28.29 -2.67
N ILE A 209 -9.12 -27.54 -3.61
CA ILE A 209 -9.19 -27.83 -5.05
C ILE A 209 -8.50 -29.16 -5.36
N ALA A 210 -7.28 -29.37 -4.85
CA ALA A 210 -6.57 -30.64 -5.04
C ALA A 210 -7.37 -31.83 -4.47
N TYR A 211 -7.99 -31.64 -3.31
CA TYR A 211 -8.87 -32.62 -2.68
C TYR A 211 -10.13 -32.90 -3.53
N ALA A 212 -10.78 -31.86 -4.07
CA ALA A 212 -11.92 -32.00 -4.97
C ALA A 212 -11.55 -32.79 -6.24
N LEU A 213 -10.37 -32.52 -6.80
CA LEU A 213 -9.82 -33.26 -7.95
C LEU A 213 -9.53 -34.73 -7.59
N MET A 214 -9.08 -35.02 -6.36
CA MET A 214 -8.90 -36.40 -5.90
C MET A 214 -10.24 -37.14 -5.77
N ILE A 215 -11.25 -36.53 -5.12
CA ILE A 215 -12.58 -37.14 -4.98
C ILE A 215 -13.20 -37.43 -6.34
N SER A 216 -13.00 -36.52 -7.32
CA SER A 216 -13.58 -36.66 -8.66
C SER A 216 -13.21 -37.96 -9.38
N GLN A 217 -12.15 -38.64 -8.95
CA GLN A 217 -11.76 -39.95 -9.49
C GLN A 217 -12.77 -41.06 -9.20
N LYS A 218 -13.42 -41.01 -8.02
CA LYS A 218 -14.42 -41.99 -7.57
C LYS A 218 -15.83 -41.43 -7.64
N HIS A 219 -15.99 -40.13 -7.38
CA HIS A 219 -17.27 -39.43 -7.38
C HIS A 219 -17.19 -38.16 -8.25
N PRO A 220 -17.26 -38.30 -9.60
CA PRO A 220 -17.01 -37.20 -10.54
C PRO A 220 -17.94 -36.00 -10.35
N GLN A 221 -19.22 -36.23 -10.05
CA GLN A 221 -20.19 -35.15 -9.85
C GLN A 221 -19.95 -34.38 -8.55
N GLN A 222 -19.70 -35.10 -7.45
CA GLN A 222 -19.39 -34.50 -6.15
C GLN A 222 -18.09 -33.70 -6.20
N GLY A 223 -17.04 -34.28 -6.80
CA GLY A 223 -15.76 -33.60 -7.01
C GLY A 223 -15.92 -32.35 -7.87
N ARG A 224 -16.72 -32.39 -8.95
CA ARG A 224 -16.99 -31.23 -9.81
C ARG A 224 -17.71 -30.11 -9.06
N SER A 225 -18.71 -30.43 -8.24
CA SER A 225 -19.46 -29.43 -7.47
C SER A 225 -18.57 -28.72 -6.45
N LEU A 226 -17.79 -29.48 -5.68
CA LEU A 226 -16.84 -28.93 -4.71
C LEU A 226 -15.77 -28.08 -5.41
N LEU A 227 -15.24 -28.58 -6.54
CA LEU A 227 -14.28 -27.86 -7.34
C LEU A 227 -14.82 -26.50 -7.82
N ALA A 228 -16.06 -26.47 -8.33
CA ALA A 228 -16.69 -25.22 -8.78
C ALA A 228 -16.78 -24.18 -7.65
N GLU A 229 -17.23 -24.59 -6.46
CA GLU A 229 -17.32 -23.71 -5.30
C GLU A 229 -15.95 -23.15 -4.90
N LYS A 230 -14.96 -24.02 -4.70
CA LYS A 230 -13.63 -23.62 -4.22
C LYS A 230 -12.85 -22.83 -5.25
N SER A 231 -12.94 -23.21 -6.52
CA SER A 231 -12.32 -22.46 -7.61
C SER A 231 -12.93 -21.07 -7.77
N ARG A 232 -14.26 -20.88 -7.66
CA ARG A 232 -14.86 -19.53 -7.72
C ARG A 232 -14.32 -18.61 -6.62
N ARG A 233 -14.21 -19.11 -5.37
CA ARG A 233 -13.62 -18.34 -4.27
C ARG A 233 -12.13 -18.04 -4.51
N TYR A 234 -11.36 -19.03 -4.95
CA TYR A 234 -9.95 -18.85 -5.29
C TYR A 234 -9.73 -17.78 -6.37
N LEU A 235 -10.54 -17.85 -7.44
CA LEU A 235 -10.52 -16.88 -8.53
C LEU A 235 -10.83 -15.48 -8.02
N SER A 236 -11.91 -15.34 -7.26
CA SER A 236 -12.32 -14.06 -6.65
C SER A 236 -11.18 -13.41 -5.86
N LEU A 237 -10.51 -14.16 -4.99
CA LEU A 237 -9.36 -13.65 -4.21
C LEU A 237 -8.13 -13.34 -5.06
N SER A 238 -7.96 -14.03 -6.17
CA SER A 238 -6.78 -13.89 -7.02
C SER A 238 -6.97 -12.84 -8.13
N MET A 239 -8.19 -12.34 -8.36
CA MET A 239 -8.48 -11.35 -9.41
C MET A 239 -7.65 -10.05 -9.29
N PRO A 240 -7.47 -9.45 -8.09
CA PRO A 240 -6.57 -8.30 -7.94
C PRO A 240 -5.13 -8.59 -8.36
N LEU A 241 -4.64 -9.80 -8.08
CA LEU A 241 -3.29 -10.24 -8.46
C LEU A 241 -3.19 -10.52 -9.96
N TYR A 242 -4.23 -11.07 -10.57
CA TYR A 242 -4.34 -11.27 -12.02
C TYR A 242 -4.24 -9.96 -12.80
N ALA A 243 -4.82 -8.87 -12.28
CA ALA A 243 -4.74 -7.56 -12.93
C ALA A 243 -3.30 -7.09 -13.17
N MET A 244 -2.33 -7.58 -12.36
CA MET A 244 -0.92 -7.22 -12.46
C MET A 244 -0.04 -8.31 -13.04
N SER A 245 -0.20 -9.53 -12.55
CA SER A 245 0.65 -10.67 -12.89
C SER A 245 0.11 -11.47 -14.09
N GLY A 246 -1.04 -11.07 -14.64
CA GLY A 246 -1.68 -11.77 -15.75
C GLY A 246 -2.07 -13.21 -15.39
N CYS A 247 -2.18 -14.06 -16.42
CA CYS A 247 -2.72 -15.42 -16.29
C CYS A 247 -1.87 -16.36 -15.41
N TRP A 248 -0.64 -15.98 -15.06
CA TRP A 248 0.29 -16.82 -14.30
C TRP A 248 -0.26 -17.22 -12.93
N ILE A 249 -0.98 -16.31 -12.27
CA ILE A 249 -1.57 -16.57 -10.94
C ILE A 249 -2.59 -17.72 -10.96
N PHE A 250 -3.17 -17.99 -12.13
CA PHE A 250 -4.21 -19.00 -12.32
C PHE A 250 -3.70 -20.28 -12.97
N ARG A 251 -2.52 -20.25 -13.58
CA ARG A 251 -2.00 -21.35 -14.41
C ARG A 251 -1.93 -22.70 -13.66
N PRO A 252 -1.46 -22.78 -12.40
CA PRO A 252 -1.39 -24.07 -11.69
C PRO A 252 -2.76 -24.72 -11.47
N VAL A 253 -3.74 -23.93 -11.05
CA VAL A 253 -5.12 -24.40 -10.81
C VAL A 253 -5.78 -24.78 -12.14
N PHE A 254 -5.67 -23.92 -13.16
CA PHE A 254 -6.19 -24.19 -14.49
C PHE A 254 -5.63 -25.51 -15.06
N SER A 255 -4.32 -25.70 -15.04
CA SER A 255 -3.66 -26.91 -15.57
C SER A 255 -4.11 -28.17 -14.83
N SER A 256 -4.23 -28.11 -13.50
CA SER A 256 -4.68 -29.24 -12.68
C SER A 256 -6.11 -29.67 -13.03
N ILE A 257 -7.03 -28.71 -13.18
CA ILE A 257 -8.41 -28.98 -13.55
C ILE A 257 -8.49 -29.51 -14.99
N ARG A 258 -7.75 -28.90 -15.92
CA ARG A 258 -7.66 -29.33 -17.32
C ARG A 258 -7.17 -30.76 -17.45
N ASN A 259 -6.07 -31.11 -16.79
CA ASN A 259 -5.54 -32.47 -16.80
C ASN A 259 -6.54 -33.48 -16.23
N ARG A 260 -7.31 -33.10 -15.19
CA ARG A 260 -8.38 -33.96 -14.66
C ARG A 260 -9.55 -34.11 -15.64
N ALA A 261 -9.95 -33.05 -16.32
CA ALA A 261 -10.99 -33.12 -17.35
C ALA A 261 -10.59 -34.09 -18.48
N ILE A 262 -9.32 -34.05 -18.90
CA ILE A 262 -8.75 -34.99 -19.87
C ILE A 262 -8.83 -36.43 -19.34
N ASP A 263 -8.31 -36.71 -18.13
CA ASP A 263 -8.34 -38.04 -17.51
C ASP A 263 -9.76 -38.62 -17.41
N LEU A 264 -10.72 -37.81 -16.95
CA LEU A 264 -12.11 -38.23 -16.82
C LEU A 264 -12.78 -38.44 -18.18
N SER A 265 -12.42 -37.67 -19.21
CA SER A 265 -12.92 -37.87 -20.57
C SER A 265 -12.44 -39.19 -21.17
N GLU A 266 -11.18 -39.56 -20.93
CA GLU A 266 -10.57 -40.81 -21.38
C GLU A 266 -11.17 -42.03 -20.65
N ARG A 267 -11.44 -41.89 -19.34
CA ARG A 267 -11.89 -43.00 -18.49
C ARG A 267 -13.40 -43.22 -18.48
N LEU A 268 -14.17 -42.14 -18.43
CA LEU A 268 -15.63 -42.16 -18.22
C LEU A 268 -16.41 -41.70 -19.46
N GLY A 269 -15.71 -41.40 -20.55
CA GLY A 269 -16.30 -41.04 -21.83
C GLY A 269 -16.52 -39.55 -22.05
N ARG A 270 -16.84 -39.24 -23.29
CA ARG A 270 -16.90 -37.88 -23.85
C ARG A 270 -17.84 -36.94 -23.10
N GLU A 271 -19.05 -37.38 -22.75
CA GLU A 271 -20.03 -36.54 -22.05
C GLU A 271 -19.52 -36.04 -20.69
N THR A 272 -18.76 -36.87 -19.98
CA THR A 272 -18.13 -36.48 -18.71
C THR A 272 -17.05 -35.44 -18.95
N GLY A 273 -16.24 -35.63 -20.00
CA GLY A 273 -15.25 -34.65 -20.45
C GLY A 273 -15.88 -33.29 -20.77
N GLU A 274 -16.91 -33.27 -21.60
CA GLU A 274 -17.62 -32.04 -22.00
C GLU A 274 -18.12 -31.27 -20.79
N ARG A 275 -18.76 -31.95 -19.82
CA ARG A 275 -19.21 -31.35 -18.57
C ARG A 275 -18.08 -30.68 -17.77
N TRP A 276 -16.90 -31.29 -17.73
CA TRP A 276 -15.74 -30.72 -17.04
C TRP A 276 -15.10 -29.56 -17.81
N PHE A 277 -15.04 -29.63 -19.14
CA PHE A 277 -14.60 -28.49 -19.96
C PHE A 277 -15.56 -27.32 -19.90
N SER A 278 -16.87 -27.53 -19.78
CA SER A 278 -17.82 -26.44 -19.53
C SER A 278 -17.57 -25.75 -18.18
N LEU A 279 -17.14 -26.49 -17.14
CA LEU A 279 -16.74 -25.87 -15.87
C LEU A 279 -15.45 -25.04 -16.04
N LEU A 280 -14.47 -25.52 -16.79
CA LEU A 280 -13.27 -24.74 -17.11
C LEU A 280 -13.61 -23.46 -17.86
N GLU A 281 -14.53 -23.53 -18.80
CA GLU A 281 -15.02 -22.37 -19.55
C GLU A 281 -15.70 -21.36 -18.62
N GLU A 282 -16.60 -21.82 -17.76
CA GLU A 282 -17.26 -20.97 -16.74
C GLU A 282 -16.23 -20.25 -15.85
N LEU A 283 -15.21 -20.97 -15.40
CA LEU A 283 -14.22 -20.47 -14.45
C LEU A 283 -13.16 -19.57 -15.10
N PHE A 284 -12.71 -19.86 -16.32
CA PHE A 284 -11.47 -19.29 -16.88
C PHE A 284 -11.63 -18.61 -18.25
N ALA A 285 -12.82 -18.59 -18.87
CA ALA A 285 -13.00 -17.98 -20.20
C ALA A 285 -12.66 -16.48 -20.24
N PHE A 286 -12.69 -15.78 -19.10
CA PHE A 286 -12.27 -14.38 -19.01
C PHE A 286 -10.76 -14.18 -19.27
N VAL A 287 -9.95 -15.25 -19.18
CA VAL A 287 -8.52 -15.23 -19.47
C VAL A 287 -8.29 -15.67 -20.93
N PRO A 288 -7.87 -14.78 -21.85
CA PRO A 288 -7.85 -15.08 -23.29
C PRO A 288 -7.01 -16.32 -23.67
N VAL A 289 -5.86 -16.51 -23.01
CA VAL A 289 -4.97 -17.65 -23.25
C VAL A 289 -5.68 -18.97 -22.88
N PHE A 290 -6.35 -19.01 -21.73
CA PHE A 290 -7.08 -20.21 -21.29
C PHE A 290 -8.34 -20.45 -22.12
N ALA A 291 -9.08 -19.40 -22.49
CA ALA A 291 -10.23 -19.53 -23.38
C ALA A 291 -9.86 -20.13 -24.74
N LYS A 292 -8.66 -19.83 -25.25
CA LYS A 292 -8.14 -20.45 -26.48
C LYS A 292 -7.82 -21.94 -26.26
N GLU A 293 -7.13 -22.28 -25.17
CA GLU A 293 -6.80 -23.68 -24.82
C GLU A 293 -8.06 -24.53 -24.61
N ILE A 294 -9.05 -24.03 -23.86
CA ILE A 294 -10.32 -24.71 -23.61
C ILE A 294 -11.06 -25.00 -24.91
N ARG A 295 -11.17 -24.01 -25.81
CA ARG A 295 -11.84 -24.20 -27.11
C ARG A 295 -11.13 -25.23 -27.98
N GLN A 296 -9.79 -25.22 -27.99
CA GLN A 296 -9.02 -26.22 -28.72
C GLN A 296 -9.25 -27.64 -28.18
N ASP A 297 -9.30 -27.79 -26.85
CA ASP A 297 -9.59 -29.09 -26.23
C ASP A 297 -11.03 -29.53 -26.49
N GLN A 298 -12.01 -28.64 -26.41
CA GLN A 298 -13.41 -28.95 -26.73
C GLN A 298 -13.59 -29.40 -28.19
N VAL A 299 -12.91 -28.75 -29.14
CA VAL A 299 -12.92 -29.16 -30.56
C VAL A 299 -12.32 -30.56 -30.73
N ARG A 300 -11.14 -30.80 -30.14
CA ARG A 300 -10.48 -32.11 -30.19
C ARG A 300 -11.32 -33.22 -29.58
N LEU A 301 -11.89 -32.97 -28.40
CA LEU A 301 -12.83 -33.88 -27.74
C LEU A 301 -14.04 -34.18 -28.64
N SER A 302 -14.53 -33.16 -29.35
CA SER A 302 -15.65 -33.30 -30.29
C SER A 302 -15.32 -34.14 -31.52
N CYS A 303 -14.09 -34.05 -32.00
CA CYS A 303 -13.55 -34.84 -33.11
C CYS A 303 -13.07 -36.24 -32.69
N GLY A 304 -13.11 -36.58 -31.39
CA GLY A 304 -12.60 -37.86 -30.88
C GLY A 304 -11.07 -37.96 -30.90
N GLU A 305 -10.37 -36.83 -31.01
CA GLU A 305 -8.91 -36.77 -30.98
C GLU A 305 -8.38 -36.94 -29.55
N LYS A 306 -7.18 -37.51 -29.42
CA LYS A 306 -6.49 -37.57 -28.12
C LYS A 306 -6.10 -36.16 -27.66
N LEU A 307 -6.47 -35.82 -26.42
CA LEU A 307 -6.15 -34.53 -25.83
C LEU A 307 -4.69 -34.53 -25.32
N PRO A 308 -3.88 -33.53 -25.68
CA PRO A 308 -2.52 -33.44 -25.16
C PRO A 308 -2.56 -33.03 -23.68
N ARG A 309 -2.00 -33.88 -22.82
CA ARG A 309 -1.76 -33.53 -21.42
C ARG A 309 -0.76 -32.37 -21.36
N GLY A 310 -1.04 -31.37 -20.54
CA GLY A 310 -0.07 -30.30 -20.28
C GLY A 310 1.15 -30.88 -19.57
N LYS A 311 2.36 -30.56 -20.01
CA LYS A 311 3.57 -30.79 -19.20
C LYS A 311 3.44 -29.94 -17.94
N GLU A 312 3.64 -30.54 -16.76
CA GLU A 312 3.75 -29.81 -15.47
C GLU A 312 5.04 -28.96 -15.37
N GLU A 313 5.80 -28.83 -16.45
CA GLU A 313 7.02 -28.04 -16.48
C GLU A 313 6.67 -26.55 -16.60
N ILE A 314 6.81 -25.84 -15.48
CA ILE A 314 7.17 -24.42 -15.50
C ILE A 314 8.48 -24.34 -16.29
N SER A 315 8.40 -23.92 -17.56
CA SER A 315 9.58 -23.68 -18.41
C SER A 315 10.61 -22.82 -17.66
N PRO A 316 11.86 -23.27 -17.51
CA PRO A 316 12.92 -22.45 -16.90
C PRO A 316 13.21 -21.17 -17.69
N LYS A 317 12.87 -21.12 -18.98
CA LYS A 317 12.97 -19.90 -19.79
C LYS A 317 11.93 -18.84 -19.40
N ASP A 318 10.82 -19.26 -18.78
CA ASP A 318 9.75 -18.36 -18.35
C ASP A 318 9.99 -17.84 -16.91
N ARG A 319 10.97 -18.39 -16.18
CA ARG A 319 11.46 -17.84 -14.90
C ARG A 319 12.28 -16.55 -15.06
N LEU A 320 12.73 -16.24 -16.28
CA LEU A 320 13.64 -15.12 -16.56
C LEU A 320 12.91 -13.80 -16.90
N GLU A 321 11.59 -13.82 -17.06
CA GLU A 321 10.77 -12.61 -17.26
C GLU A 321 9.79 -12.36 -16.12
N ILE A 322 10.10 -12.86 -14.92
CA ILE A 322 9.68 -12.13 -13.73
C ILE A 322 10.46 -10.80 -13.82
N PRO A 323 9.83 -9.62 -13.90
CA PRO A 323 10.54 -8.42 -13.48
C PRO A 323 10.88 -8.71 -12.02
N ARG A 324 12.14 -9.04 -11.73
CA ARG A 324 12.68 -9.19 -10.36
C ARG A 324 12.54 -7.90 -9.52
N HIS A 325 11.81 -6.92 -10.03
CA HIS A 325 11.59 -5.59 -9.50
C HIS A 325 10.30 -5.46 -8.66
N ILE A 326 9.53 -6.53 -8.42
CA ILE A 326 8.44 -6.50 -7.42
C ILE A 326 8.96 -6.90 -6.02
N SER A 327 10.17 -7.43 -5.91
CA SER A 327 10.89 -7.66 -4.65
C SER A 327 12.17 -6.82 -4.51
N GLU A 328 12.50 -6.00 -5.50
CA GLU A 328 13.61 -5.06 -5.45
C GLU A 328 13.08 -3.66 -5.83
N ILE A 329 12.54 -2.95 -4.84
CA ILE A 329 12.97 -1.55 -4.64
C ILE A 329 14.49 -1.57 -4.80
N PRO A 330 15.16 -0.64 -5.49
CA PRO A 330 16.60 -0.57 -5.42
C PRO A 330 16.97 -0.51 -3.94
N HIS A 331 17.39 -1.65 -3.40
CA HIS A 331 18.34 -1.68 -2.33
C HIS A 331 19.49 -0.88 -2.92
N VAL A 332 19.51 0.43 -2.62
CA VAL A 332 20.74 1.10 -2.26
C VAL A 332 21.49 0.02 -1.49
N LYS A 333 22.65 -0.37 -1.98
CA LYS A 333 23.62 -1.11 -1.19
C LYS A 333 23.86 -0.24 0.05
N MET A 334 23.00 -0.38 1.05
CA MET A 334 23.49 -0.52 2.39
C MET A 334 24.32 -1.79 2.29
N GLU A 335 25.60 -1.59 1.98
CA GLU A 335 26.62 -2.34 2.69
C GLU A 335 26.07 -2.58 4.09
N LYS A 336 26.19 -3.81 4.57
CA LYS A 336 25.96 -4.12 5.98
C LYS A 336 26.96 -3.29 6.80
N GLY A 337 26.71 -2.00 6.91
CA GLY A 337 27.25 -1.09 7.87
C GLY A 337 26.66 -1.57 9.16
N ASN A 338 27.51 -2.31 9.89
CA ASN A 338 27.30 -2.84 11.22
C ASN A 338 26.07 -2.25 11.92
N ARG A 339 25.22 -3.13 12.48
CA ARG A 339 24.23 -2.83 13.53
C ARG A 339 24.75 -1.98 14.71
N ARG A 340 26.04 -1.63 14.72
CA ARG A 340 26.66 -0.61 15.56
C ARG A 340 26.20 0.81 15.23
N TRP A 341 25.75 1.19 14.04
CA TRP A 341 25.43 2.61 13.76
C TRP A 341 24.17 3.12 14.49
N GLY A 342 23.11 2.33 14.58
CA GLY A 342 21.93 2.69 15.38
C GLY A 342 22.24 2.77 16.88
N THR A 343 23.11 1.89 17.38
CA THR A 343 23.56 1.93 18.78
C THR A 343 24.59 3.04 19.02
N VAL A 344 25.45 3.36 18.04
CA VAL A 344 26.45 4.43 18.12
C VAL A 344 25.78 5.80 18.04
N VAL A 345 24.74 5.98 17.22
CA VAL A 345 23.96 7.23 17.21
C VAL A 345 23.23 7.43 18.55
N VAL A 346 22.64 6.37 19.12
CA VAL A 346 22.01 6.43 20.45
C VAL A 346 23.05 6.64 21.57
N ILE A 347 24.23 6.03 21.48
CA ILE A 347 25.33 6.19 22.45
C ILE A 347 26.00 7.56 22.31
N VAL A 348 26.16 8.10 21.10
CA VAL A 348 26.72 9.44 20.86
C VAL A 348 25.73 10.53 21.30
N LEU A 349 24.43 10.35 21.07
CA LEU A 349 23.39 11.24 21.61
C LEU A 349 23.33 11.18 23.15
N ALA A 350 23.46 9.99 23.75
CA ALA A 350 23.50 9.83 25.21
C ALA A 350 24.80 10.39 25.84
N LEU A 351 25.96 10.23 25.18
CA LEU A 351 27.24 10.80 25.61
C LEU A 351 27.29 12.32 25.42
N ALA A 352 26.71 12.86 24.35
CA ALA A 352 26.56 14.30 24.17
C ALA A 352 25.66 14.91 25.26
N PHE A 353 24.60 14.20 25.66
CA PHE A 353 23.73 14.59 26.76
C PHE A 353 24.43 14.54 28.13
N LEU A 354 25.36 13.62 28.33
CA LEU A 354 26.15 13.51 29.57
C LEU A 354 27.36 14.46 29.63
N LEU A 355 27.94 14.82 28.49
CA LEU A 355 29.13 15.69 28.41
C LEU A 355 28.79 17.18 28.25
N PHE A 356 27.62 17.49 27.69
CA PHE A 356 27.15 18.87 27.49
C PHE A 356 25.85 19.19 28.22
N GLY A 357 25.23 18.22 28.91
CA GLY A 357 24.15 18.45 29.85
C GLY A 357 24.67 18.80 31.22
N ARG A 358 24.88 20.09 31.45
CA ARG A 358 24.71 20.69 32.78
C ARG A 358 23.44 21.52 32.77
#